data_AF-A0ABD4YW47-F1
#
_entry.id   AF-A0ABD4YW47-F1
#
_cell.length_a   1.000
_cell.length_b   1.000
_cell.length_c   1.000
_cell.angle_alpha   90.00
_cell.angle_beta   90.00
_cell.angle_gamma   90.00
#
_symmetry.space_group_name_H-M   'P 1'
#
loop_
_entity.id
_entity.type
_entity.pdbx_description
1 polymer ?
#
loop_
_entity_poly.entity_id
_entity_poly.type
_entity_poly.pdbx_seq_one_letter_code
_entity_poly.pdbx_strand_id
1 'polypeptide(L)'
;MWSFIKRWFAGPPAAEDPLQEFVRFDDAGLTRSGELARAMGLQEFWPWRDIHEFGFVFTQAIYPDPWFGDYMESLWFVRVPTDGGGLMRMDFDARVLDINQLPPALLRNLPGLDMEVLRAGLATAARGLRHFEGEGEWVAWRRTDAASADLPAATRDPDPA
;
A
#
# COMPACT_ATOMS: atom_id res chain seq x y z
N MET A 1 40.70 3.52 -31.21
CA MET A 1 40.76 4.82 -30.50
C MET A 1 39.48 5.65 -30.74
N TRP A 2 38.29 5.05 -30.55
CA TRP A 2 36.98 5.69 -30.81
C TRP A 2 36.00 5.56 -29.62
N SER A 3 36.40 4.90 -28.53
CA SER A 3 35.53 4.59 -27.39
C SER A 3 35.58 5.62 -26.25
N PHE A 4 36.55 6.54 -26.25
CA PHE A 4 36.72 7.51 -25.17
C PHE A 4 35.86 8.78 -25.34
N ILE A 5 35.48 9.14 -26.57
CA ILE A 5 34.73 10.38 -26.86
C ILE A 5 33.24 10.24 -26.50
N LYS A 6 32.66 9.03 -26.55
CA LYS A 6 31.25 8.81 -26.19
C LYS A 6 30.96 9.01 -24.70
N ARG A 7 31.96 8.87 -23.82
CA ARG A 7 31.78 9.00 -22.37
C ARG A 7 31.70 10.45 -21.87
N TRP A 8 32.02 11.43 -22.72
CA TRP A 8 31.86 12.86 -22.40
C TRP A 8 30.50 13.44 -22.81
N PHE A 9 29.73 12.73 -23.65
CA PHE A 9 28.39 13.13 -24.08
C PHE A 9 27.25 12.43 -23.31
N ALA A 10 27.57 11.41 -22.52
CA ALA A 10 26.65 10.93 -21.50
C ALA A 10 26.71 11.96 -20.36
N GLY A 11 25.79 12.92 -20.39
CA GLY A 11 25.56 13.80 -19.24
C GLY A 11 25.36 12.98 -17.96
N PRO A 12 25.50 13.60 -16.79
CA PRO A 12 25.17 12.92 -15.53
C PRO A 12 23.80 12.23 -15.70
N PRO A 13 23.62 11.00 -15.16
CA PRO A 13 22.29 10.39 -15.16
C PRO A 13 21.31 11.45 -14.67
N ALA A 14 20.18 11.59 -15.37
CA ALA A 14 19.16 12.56 -14.98
C ALA A 14 18.96 12.40 -13.47
N ALA A 15 19.08 13.51 -12.73
CA ALA A 15 18.83 13.49 -11.30
C ALA A 15 17.47 12.80 -11.11
N GLU A 16 17.43 11.76 -10.28
CA GLU A 16 16.17 11.13 -9.92
C GLU A 16 15.23 12.23 -9.46
N ASP A 17 13.99 12.23 -9.96
CA ASP A 17 13.04 13.25 -9.54
C ASP A 17 12.88 13.12 -8.02
N PRO A 18 13.21 14.17 -7.23
CA PRO A 18 13.19 14.10 -5.77
C PRO A 18 11.81 13.79 -5.20
N LEU A 19 10.75 13.96 -6.01
CA LEU A 19 9.37 13.61 -5.69
C LEU A 19 8.98 12.19 -6.14
N GLN A 20 9.84 11.50 -6.87
CA GLN A 20 9.57 10.14 -7.32
C GLN A 20 9.72 9.16 -6.16
N GLU A 21 8.57 8.67 -5.70
CA GLU A 21 8.52 7.59 -4.72
C GLU A 21 8.68 6.24 -5.42
N PHE A 22 9.61 5.44 -4.92
CA PHE A 22 9.77 4.05 -5.31
C PHE A 22 9.28 3.15 -4.19
N VAL A 23 8.33 2.29 -4.52
CA VAL A 23 7.80 1.29 -3.60
C VAL A 23 8.16 -0.09 -4.13
N ARG A 24 8.79 -0.91 -3.30
CA ARG A 24 9.25 -2.24 -3.65
C ARG A 24 8.84 -3.26 -2.59
N PHE A 25 8.35 -4.40 -3.04
CA PHE A 25 8.06 -5.56 -2.21
C PHE A 25 9.06 -6.66 -2.55
N ASP A 26 9.88 -7.04 -1.58
CA ASP A 26 10.89 -8.10 -1.74
C ASP A 26 10.85 -9.12 -0.60
N ASP A 27 11.81 -10.03 -0.55
CA ASP A 27 11.83 -11.08 0.46
C ASP A 27 11.98 -10.56 1.90
N ALA A 28 12.58 -9.38 2.10
CA ALA A 28 12.75 -8.79 3.42
C ALA A 28 11.51 -8.03 3.88
N GLY A 29 10.82 -7.35 2.95
CA GLY A 29 9.63 -6.58 3.28
C GLY A 29 9.20 -5.58 2.22
N LEU A 30 8.58 -4.52 2.72
CA LEU A 30 8.22 -3.33 1.97
C LEU A 30 9.32 -2.28 2.14
N THR A 31 9.82 -1.74 1.03
CA THR A 31 10.66 -0.54 1.01
C THR A 31 9.92 0.56 0.27
N ARG A 32 9.82 1.74 0.89
CA ARG A 32 9.44 3.00 0.23
C ARG A 32 10.64 3.93 0.31
N SER A 33 11.21 4.27 -0.84
CA SER A 33 12.32 5.20 -0.93
C SER A 33 11.95 6.42 -1.76
N GLY A 34 12.41 7.59 -1.33
CA GLY A 34 12.33 8.85 -2.05
C GLY A 34 13.36 9.81 -1.47
N GLU A 35 13.93 10.68 -2.29
CA GLU A 35 14.98 11.60 -1.82
C GLU A 35 14.48 12.46 -0.65
N LEU A 36 13.23 12.91 -0.70
CA LEU A 36 12.61 13.68 0.39
C LEU A 36 12.45 12.87 1.68
N ALA A 37 11.96 11.62 1.59
CA ALA A 37 11.78 10.75 2.75
C ALA A 37 13.12 10.49 3.46
N ARG A 38 14.18 10.25 2.67
CA ARG A 38 15.55 10.07 3.17
C ARG A 38 16.09 11.35 3.81
N ALA A 39 15.91 12.50 3.17
CA ALA A 39 16.35 13.78 3.69
C ALA A 39 15.66 14.15 5.03
N MET A 40 14.42 13.70 5.20
CA MET A 40 13.64 13.89 6.44
C MET A 40 13.90 12.82 7.51
N GLY A 41 14.73 11.80 7.22
CA GLY A 41 15.00 10.69 8.15
C GLY A 41 13.76 9.85 8.46
N LEU A 42 12.80 9.78 7.54
CA LEU A 42 11.61 8.95 7.68
C LEU A 42 11.98 7.47 7.56
N GLN A 43 11.22 6.60 8.24
CA GLN A 43 11.35 5.16 8.03
C GLN A 43 11.06 4.84 6.56
N GLU A 44 11.97 4.12 5.92
CA GLU A 44 11.86 3.71 4.50
C GLU A 44 11.57 2.20 4.36
N PHE A 45 11.63 1.43 5.44
CA PHE A 45 11.52 -0.04 5.41
C PHE A 45 10.58 -0.58 6.48
N TRP A 46 9.74 -1.54 6.08
CA TRP A 46 8.85 -2.30 6.96
C TRP A 46 9.02 -3.79 6.66
N PRO A 47 9.45 -4.61 7.62
CA PRO A 47 9.53 -6.05 7.43
C PRO A 47 8.11 -6.64 7.33
N TRP A 48 7.99 -7.79 6.66
CA TRP A 48 6.67 -8.44 6.47
C TRP A 48 5.90 -8.63 7.76
N ARG A 49 6.57 -8.94 8.87
CA ARG A 49 5.93 -9.13 10.19
C ARG A 49 5.16 -7.90 10.69
N ASP A 50 5.54 -6.71 10.24
CA ASP A 50 4.92 -5.45 10.67
C ASP A 50 3.76 -5.06 9.74
N ILE A 51 3.48 -5.81 8.68
CA ILE A 51 2.30 -5.58 7.82
C ILE A 51 1.12 -6.36 8.42
N HIS A 52 0.09 -5.63 8.85
CA HIS A 52 -1.13 -6.19 9.47
C HIS A 52 -2.32 -6.24 8.53
N GLU A 53 -2.43 -5.28 7.62
CA GLU A 53 -3.46 -5.29 6.60
C GLU A 53 -2.89 -4.85 5.26
N PHE A 54 -3.49 -5.34 4.18
CA PHE A 54 -3.20 -4.90 2.81
C PHE A 54 -4.50 -4.78 2.03
N GLY A 55 -4.63 -3.74 1.23
CA GLY A 55 -5.84 -3.49 0.48
C GLY A 55 -5.73 -2.34 -0.52
N PHE A 56 -6.89 -1.95 -1.00
CA PHE A 56 -7.07 -0.85 -1.94
C PHE A 56 -8.09 0.15 -1.38
N VAL A 57 -7.89 1.44 -1.60
CA VAL A 57 -8.80 2.51 -1.19
C VAL A 57 -9.06 3.43 -2.38
N PHE A 58 -10.32 3.81 -2.52
CA PHE A 58 -10.79 4.81 -3.46
C PHE A 58 -11.45 5.92 -2.65
N THR A 59 -10.83 7.09 -2.58
CA THR A 59 -11.23 8.17 -1.66
C THR A 59 -11.03 9.53 -2.30
N GLN A 60 -11.73 10.55 -1.83
CA GLN A 60 -11.54 11.89 -2.34
C GLN A 60 -10.12 12.39 -2.00
N ALA A 61 -9.47 13.01 -2.99
CA ALA A 61 -8.19 13.67 -2.79
C ALA A 61 -8.30 14.72 -1.68
N ILE A 62 -7.42 14.65 -0.68
CA ILE A 62 -7.38 15.61 0.43
C ILE A 62 -6.96 17.00 -0.08
N TYR A 63 -6.12 17.03 -1.13
CA TYR A 63 -5.67 18.24 -1.79
C TYR A 63 -6.22 18.27 -3.23
N PRO A 64 -7.35 18.95 -3.48
CA PRO A 64 -7.90 19.02 -4.82
C PRO A 64 -6.93 19.75 -5.75
N ASP A 65 -6.86 19.30 -7.00
CA ASP A 65 -6.01 19.93 -7.99
C ASP A 65 -6.65 21.29 -8.42
N PRO A 66 -5.89 22.39 -8.45
CA PRO A 66 -6.43 23.72 -8.75
C PRO A 66 -7.09 23.85 -10.14
N TRP A 67 -6.78 22.95 -11.08
CA TRP A 67 -7.32 22.94 -12.44
C TRP A 67 -8.35 21.84 -12.67
N PHE A 68 -8.24 20.71 -11.98
CA PHE A 68 -9.11 19.54 -12.14
C PHE A 68 -10.27 19.52 -11.14
N GLY A 69 -10.15 20.26 -10.02
CA GLY A 69 -11.10 20.32 -8.94
C GLY A 69 -11.04 19.09 -8.05
N ASP A 70 -12.14 18.80 -7.36
CA ASP A 70 -12.28 17.57 -6.57
C ASP A 70 -12.19 16.33 -7.47
N TYR A 71 -11.44 15.34 -7.01
CA TYR A 71 -11.29 14.06 -7.68
C TYR A 71 -11.06 12.94 -6.68
N MET A 72 -11.22 11.71 -7.16
CA MET A 72 -11.00 10.50 -6.40
C MET A 72 -9.61 9.93 -6.68
N GLU A 73 -8.90 9.57 -5.63
CA GLU A 73 -7.61 8.90 -5.65
C GLU A 73 -7.80 7.39 -5.54
N SER A 74 -6.98 6.67 -6.29
CA SER A 74 -6.85 5.22 -6.23
C SER A 74 -5.53 4.89 -5.57
N LEU A 75 -5.57 4.28 -4.39
CA LEU A 75 -4.39 4.02 -3.59
C LEU A 75 -4.39 2.57 -3.14
N TRP A 76 -3.23 1.93 -3.23
CA TRP A 76 -2.97 0.73 -2.45
C TRP A 76 -2.58 1.14 -1.04
N PHE A 77 -2.82 0.29 -0.05
CA PHE A 77 -2.39 0.57 1.31
C PHE A 77 -1.86 -0.66 2.03
N VAL A 78 -1.00 -0.39 3.02
CA VAL A 78 -0.72 -1.31 4.13
C VAL A 78 -1.07 -0.65 5.45
N ARG A 79 -1.42 -1.46 6.45
CA ARG A 79 -1.46 -1.01 7.85
C ARG A 79 -0.30 -1.60 8.62
N VAL A 80 0.45 -0.74 9.30
CA VAL A 80 1.64 -1.08 10.10
C VAL A 80 1.52 -0.54 11.53
N PRO A 81 2.17 -1.15 12.54
CA PRO A 81 2.16 -0.65 13.91
C PRO A 81 2.69 0.78 14.02
N THR A 82 2.15 1.52 14.97
CA THR A 82 2.70 2.79 15.44
C THR A 82 3.29 2.63 16.83
N ASP A 83 4.22 3.52 17.18
CA ASP A 83 4.83 3.57 18.52
C ASP A 83 3.79 3.76 19.65
N GLY A 84 2.58 4.25 19.32
CA GLY A 84 1.48 4.49 20.25
C GLY A 84 0.52 3.31 20.45
N GLY A 85 0.80 2.13 19.89
CA GLY A 85 -0.02 0.92 20.10
C GLY A 85 -1.26 0.82 19.18
N GLY A 86 -1.24 1.52 18.04
CA GLY A 86 -2.27 1.42 17.00
C GLY A 86 -1.69 0.98 15.66
N LEU A 87 -2.53 1.01 14.63
CA LEU A 87 -2.09 0.84 13.24
C LEU A 87 -2.15 2.17 12.50
N MET A 88 -1.10 2.48 11.74
CA MET A 88 -1.06 3.57 10.78
C MET A 88 -1.27 3.01 9.38
N ARG A 89 -2.16 3.64 8.63
CA ARG A 89 -2.32 3.39 7.20
C ARG A 89 -1.20 4.10 6.45
N MET A 90 -0.53 3.36 5.58
CA MET A 90 0.40 3.90 4.61
C MET A 90 -0.17 3.68 3.22
N ASP A 91 -0.42 4.78 2.53
CA ASP A 91 -0.98 4.78 1.19
C ASP A 91 0.13 4.93 0.14
N PHE A 92 -0.07 4.28 -1.01
CA PHE A 92 0.82 4.37 -2.17
C PHE A 92 -0.03 4.38 -3.44
N ASP A 93 0.45 5.09 -4.45
CA ASP A 93 -0.28 5.31 -5.70
C ASP A 93 -0.66 3.98 -6.39
N ALA A 94 -1.85 3.90 -6.97
CA ALA A 94 -2.33 2.70 -7.68
C ALA A 94 -1.37 2.18 -8.76
N ARG A 95 -0.55 3.06 -9.37
CA ARG A 95 0.45 2.72 -10.40
C ARG A 95 1.60 1.86 -9.86
N VAL A 96 1.78 1.77 -8.55
CA VAL A 96 2.85 0.99 -7.92
C VAL A 96 2.67 -0.51 -8.14
N LEU A 97 1.42 -1.01 -8.19
CA LEU A 97 1.13 -2.43 -8.35
C LEU A 97 0.17 -2.67 -9.52
N ASP A 98 0.51 -3.62 -10.37
CA ASP A 98 -0.43 -4.24 -11.30
C ASP A 98 -1.03 -5.48 -10.63
N ILE A 99 -2.36 -5.49 -10.45
CA ILE A 99 -3.09 -6.60 -9.85
C ILE A 99 -2.88 -7.92 -10.61
N ASN A 100 -2.59 -7.87 -11.91
CA ASN A 100 -2.35 -9.06 -12.73
C ASN A 100 -0.91 -9.57 -12.63
N GLN A 101 -0.01 -8.79 -12.02
CA GLN A 101 1.42 -9.05 -11.91
C GLN A 101 1.95 -8.66 -10.53
N LEU A 102 1.25 -9.08 -9.47
CA LEU A 102 1.67 -8.80 -8.10
C LEU A 102 3.06 -9.39 -7.80
N PRO A 103 3.92 -8.68 -7.04
CA PRO A 103 5.23 -9.18 -6.67
C PRO A 103 5.15 -10.56 -6.00
N PRO A 104 5.97 -11.56 -6.41
CA PRO A 104 5.94 -12.89 -5.81
C PRO A 104 6.18 -12.89 -4.30
N ALA A 105 6.99 -11.96 -3.79
CA ALA A 105 7.23 -11.81 -2.36
C ALA A 105 5.96 -11.37 -1.60
N LEU A 106 5.14 -10.50 -2.19
CA LEU A 106 3.86 -10.08 -1.62
C LEU A 106 2.91 -11.27 -1.50
N LEU A 107 2.76 -12.05 -2.58
CA LEU A 107 1.88 -13.22 -2.58
C LEU A 107 2.33 -14.29 -1.58
N ARG A 108 3.64 -14.48 -1.39
CA ARG A 108 4.18 -15.43 -0.40
C ARG A 108 3.92 -14.99 1.04
N ASN A 109 4.02 -13.69 1.32
CA ASN A 109 3.94 -13.17 2.69
C ASN A 109 2.53 -12.76 3.12
N LEU A 110 1.58 -12.69 2.19
CA LEU A 110 0.16 -12.42 2.45
C LEU A 110 -0.70 -13.64 2.10
N PRO A 111 -0.57 -14.77 2.84
CA PRO A 111 -1.34 -15.96 2.56
C PRO A 111 -2.83 -15.69 2.73
N GLY A 112 -3.64 -16.13 1.77
CA GLY A 112 -5.09 -15.90 1.78
C GLY A 112 -5.53 -14.53 1.28
N LEU A 113 -4.65 -13.78 0.58
CA LEU A 113 -5.03 -12.53 -0.09
C LEU A 113 -6.26 -12.73 -1.00
N ASP A 114 -7.32 -11.99 -0.71
CA ASP A 114 -8.56 -12.03 -1.47
C ASP A 114 -8.47 -11.14 -2.72
N MET A 115 -8.16 -11.77 -3.85
CA MET A 115 -8.05 -11.08 -5.14
C MET A 115 -9.39 -10.53 -5.64
N GLU A 116 -10.54 -11.11 -5.25
CA GLU A 116 -11.85 -10.60 -5.67
C GLU A 116 -12.18 -9.29 -4.97
N VAL A 117 -11.81 -9.15 -3.69
CA VAL A 117 -11.93 -7.88 -2.96
C VAL A 117 -11.12 -6.77 -3.63
N LEU A 118 -9.88 -7.05 -4.06
CA LEU A 118 -9.07 -6.08 -4.78
C LEU A 118 -9.65 -5.73 -6.16
N ARG A 119 -10.13 -6.73 -6.90
CA ARG A 119 -10.78 -6.53 -8.20
C ARG A 119 -12.03 -5.67 -8.08
N ALA A 120 -12.82 -5.84 -7.02
CA ALA A 120 -14.01 -5.02 -6.76
C ALA A 120 -13.63 -3.55 -6.52
N GLY A 121 -12.56 -3.29 -5.75
CA GLY A 121 -12.05 -1.93 -5.54
C GLY A 121 -11.58 -1.27 -6.83
N LEU A 122 -10.76 -1.99 -7.62
CA LEU A 122 -10.29 -1.49 -8.92
C LEU A 122 -11.43 -1.29 -9.93
N ALA A 123 -12.43 -2.17 -9.93
CA ALA A 123 -13.61 -2.03 -10.78
C ALA A 123 -14.43 -0.78 -10.41
N THR A 124 -14.47 -0.42 -9.12
CA THR A 124 -15.10 0.81 -8.65
C THR A 124 -14.31 2.04 -9.12
N ALA A 125 -12.98 2.03 -8.97
CA ALA A 125 -12.12 3.11 -9.46
C ALA A 125 -12.19 3.28 -10.99
N ALA A 126 -12.36 2.20 -11.74
CA ALA A 126 -12.52 2.22 -13.19
C ALA A 126 -13.78 2.97 -13.67
N ARG A 127 -14.73 3.27 -12.78
CA ARG A 127 -15.91 4.09 -13.08
C ARG A 127 -15.59 5.58 -13.22
N GLY A 128 -14.37 5.99 -12.85
CA GLY A 128 -13.78 7.28 -13.20
C GLY A 128 -13.46 8.16 -11.98
N LEU A 129 -12.60 9.16 -12.21
CA LEU A 129 -12.03 10.04 -11.19
C LEU A 129 -13.04 10.96 -10.47
N ARG A 130 -14.31 10.97 -10.89
CA ARG A 130 -15.40 11.74 -10.27
C ARG A 130 -16.54 10.84 -9.78
N HIS A 131 -16.29 9.55 -9.61
CA HIS A 131 -17.26 8.60 -9.06
C HIS A 131 -17.28 8.68 -7.52
N PHE A 132 -17.71 9.82 -6.99
CA PHE A 132 -17.69 10.08 -5.55
C PHE A 132 -18.53 9.09 -4.74
N GLU A 133 -19.65 8.60 -5.29
CA GLU A 133 -20.47 7.59 -4.61
C GLU A 133 -19.80 6.21 -4.48
N GLY A 134 -18.66 6.01 -5.15
CA GLY A 134 -17.85 4.80 -5.06
C GLY A 134 -16.79 4.84 -3.96
N GLU A 135 -16.73 5.88 -3.14
CA GLU A 135 -15.76 5.95 -2.04
C GLU A 135 -15.81 4.71 -1.14
N GLY A 136 -14.65 4.13 -0.87
CA GLY A 136 -14.58 2.90 -0.09
C GLY A 136 -13.17 2.36 0.12
N GLU A 137 -13.10 1.38 1.01
CA GLU A 137 -11.89 0.65 1.34
C GLU A 137 -12.11 -0.86 1.22
N TRP A 138 -11.22 -1.52 0.50
CA TRP A 138 -11.24 -2.95 0.20
C TRP A 138 -10.02 -3.62 0.85
N VAL A 139 -10.21 -4.08 2.09
CA VAL A 139 -9.18 -4.83 2.84
C VAL A 139 -9.19 -6.29 2.36
N ALA A 140 -8.22 -6.64 1.53
CA ALA A 140 -8.12 -7.98 0.92
C ALA A 140 -7.33 -8.98 1.76
N TRP A 141 -6.54 -8.49 2.72
CA TRP A 141 -5.80 -9.35 3.62
C TRP A 141 -5.68 -8.72 4.99
N ARG A 142 -5.81 -9.57 6.01
CA ARG A 142 -5.53 -9.24 7.41
C ARG A 142 -4.65 -10.31 8.01
N ARG A 143 -3.66 -9.88 8.77
CA ARG A 143 -2.84 -10.78 9.58
C ARG A 143 -3.76 -11.48 10.57
N THR A 144 -3.82 -12.80 10.43
CA THR A 144 -4.44 -13.64 11.45
C THR A 144 -3.38 -13.90 12.50
N ASP A 145 -3.23 -12.98 13.45
CA ASP A 145 -2.47 -13.30 14.64
C ASP A 145 -3.18 -14.46 15.32
N ALA A 146 -2.47 -15.55 15.60
CA ALA A 146 -2.96 -16.66 16.41
C ALA A 146 -3.14 -16.25 17.90
N ALA A 147 -3.63 -15.03 18.14
CA ALA A 147 -4.07 -14.45 19.41
C ALA A 147 -5.56 -14.07 19.34
N SER A 148 -6.34 -14.82 18.55
CA SER A 148 -7.80 -14.97 18.72
C SER A 148 -8.19 -16.45 18.80
N ALA A 149 -7.25 -17.31 19.20
CA ALA A 149 -7.56 -18.59 19.81
C ALA A 149 -7.64 -18.34 21.33
N ASP A 150 -8.74 -18.77 21.96
CA ASP A 150 -9.04 -18.69 23.40
C ASP A 150 -9.49 -17.32 23.95
N LEU A 151 -10.69 -16.89 23.53
CA LEU A 151 -11.69 -16.62 24.55
C LEU A 151 -12.40 -17.95 24.81
N PRO A 152 -12.19 -18.61 25.97
CA PRO A 152 -13.08 -19.70 26.33
C PRO A 152 -14.49 -19.15 26.35
N ALA A 153 -15.41 -19.91 25.76
CA ALA A 153 -16.84 -19.74 25.94
C ALA A 153 -17.15 -19.87 27.45
N ALA A 154 -16.95 -18.78 28.19
CA ALA A 154 -17.41 -18.66 29.55
C ALA A 154 -18.93 -18.56 29.49
N THR A 155 -19.53 -19.75 29.59
CA THR A 155 -20.84 -19.98 30.20
C THR A 155 -21.97 -19.14 29.64
N ARG A 156 -22.50 -19.61 28.50
CA ARG A 156 -23.96 -19.72 28.39
C ARG A 156 -24.40 -20.70 29.48
N ASP A 157 -24.80 -20.19 30.64
CA ASP A 157 -25.68 -20.98 31.49
C ASP A 157 -27.08 -20.93 30.87
N PRO A 158 -27.71 -22.08 30.58
CA PRO A 158 -29.15 -22.17 30.50
C PRO A 158 -29.74 -22.18 31.93
N ASP A 159 -30.75 -21.33 32.14
CA ASP A 159 -31.95 -21.43 33.02
C ASP A 159 -32.03 -22.62 34.03
N PRO A 160 -32.67 -22.53 35.23
CA PRO A 160 -34.04 -22.01 35.38
C PRO A 160 -34.48 -21.49 36.80
N ALA A 161 -35.64 -20.81 36.86
CA ALA A 161 -36.81 -21.05 37.76
C ALA A 161 -37.64 -19.78 38.02
#